data_AF-A0A7S4KM62-F1
#
_entry.id   AF-A0A7S4KM62-F1
#
_cell.length_a   1.000
_cell.length_b   1.000
_cell.length_c   1.000
_cell.angle_alpha   90.00
_cell.angle_beta   90.00
_cell.angle_gamma   90.00
#
_symmetry.space_group_name_H-M   'P 1'
#
loop_
_entity.id
_entity.type
_entity.pdbx_description
1 polymer ?
#
loop_
_entity_poly.entity_id
_entity_poly.type
_entity_poly.pdbx_seq_one_letter_code
_entity_poly.pdbx_strand_id
1 'polypeptide(L)'
;NCSFSSSLVSPSPASASPASPSPPATPLSSTDTLALISLQMAPIHIRADEHLSHTLLSSLSTSSWKTFITSPYFNLTESIKSILLNSPHPTQTDILVAAPEANGFFFGKGLLPYIPQAYTQLLKSFLTLSSKQKNNNVTVFEWKKKGWT
;
A
#
# COMPACT_ATOMS: atom_id res chain seq x y z
N ASN A 1 13.84 -11.65 33.29
CA ASN A 1 12.81 -10.69 33.70
C ASN A 1 12.91 -9.42 32.87
N CYS A 2 12.24 -9.38 31.71
CA CYS A 2 12.16 -8.17 30.90
C CYS A 2 10.78 -7.55 31.08
N SER A 3 10.75 -6.32 31.59
CA SER A 3 9.54 -5.57 31.94
C SER A 3 9.09 -4.73 30.74
N PHE A 4 7.79 -4.79 30.39
CA PHE A 4 7.16 -3.92 29.41
C PHE A 4 6.66 -2.64 30.10
N SER A 5 7.09 -1.47 29.61
CA SER A 5 6.57 -0.17 30.05
C SER A 5 5.53 0.33 29.04
N SER A 6 4.29 0.55 29.50
CA SER A 6 3.22 1.19 28.73
C SER A 6 3.10 2.65 29.17
N SER A 7 3.49 3.58 28.30
CA SER A 7 3.22 5.01 28.50
C SER A 7 2.16 5.45 27.50
N LEU A 8 0.96 5.72 28.00
CA LEU A 8 -0.12 6.39 27.27
C LEU A 8 0.23 7.87 27.14
N VAL A 9 0.31 8.38 25.91
CA VAL A 9 0.51 9.81 25.64
C VAL A 9 -0.87 10.47 25.51
N SER A 10 -1.17 11.40 26.41
CA SER A 10 -2.32 12.30 26.31
C SER A 10 -1.93 13.57 25.53
N PRO A 11 -2.78 14.10 24.63
CA PRO A 11 -2.48 15.33 23.91
C PRO A 11 -2.64 16.58 24.80
N SER A 12 -1.63 17.45 24.77
CA SER A 12 -1.64 18.77 25.41
C SER A 12 -2.32 19.82 24.51
N PRO A 13 -3.10 20.78 25.04
CA PRO A 13 -3.78 21.78 24.21
C PRO A 13 -2.79 22.82 23.67
N ALA A 14 -2.83 23.05 22.35
CA ALA A 14 -1.99 24.01 21.66
C ALA A 14 -2.49 25.46 21.85
N SER A 15 -1.60 26.35 22.27
CA SER A 15 -1.76 27.80 22.31
C SER A 15 -1.67 28.38 20.89
N ALA A 16 -2.64 29.21 20.49
CA ALA A 16 -2.73 29.82 19.17
C ALA A 16 -1.97 31.16 19.12
N SER A 17 -1.08 31.33 18.14
CA SER A 17 -0.52 32.63 17.73
C SER A 17 -1.19 33.13 16.43
N PRO A 18 -1.34 34.45 16.22
CA PRO A 18 -2.13 35.00 15.11
C PRO A 18 -1.40 34.90 13.76
N ALA A 19 -2.15 34.56 12.72
CA ALA A 19 -1.69 34.33 11.36
C ALA A 19 -1.51 35.63 10.54
N SER A 20 -0.41 35.73 9.81
CA SER A 20 -0.18 36.74 8.77
C SER A 20 -1.06 36.46 7.54
N PRO A 21 -1.53 37.49 6.79
CA PRO A 21 -2.43 37.28 5.65
C PRO A 21 -1.68 36.64 4.47
N SER A 22 -2.18 35.48 4.03
CA SER A 22 -1.76 34.81 2.80
C SER A 22 -2.26 35.56 1.55
N PRO A 23 -1.51 35.52 0.43
CA PRO A 23 -1.93 36.16 -0.81
C PRO A 23 -3.20 35.51 -1.39
N PRO A 24 -3.98 36.24 -2.21
CA PRO A 24 -5.26 35.75 -2.71
C PRO A 24 -5.07 34.52 -3.60
N ALA A 25 -5.78 33.45 -3.25
CA ALA A 25 -5.74 32.19 -3.98
C ALA A 25 -6.35 32.36 -5.38
N THR A 26 -5.54 32.12 -6.41
CA THR A 26 -6.02 31.93 -7.78
C THR A 26 -6.91 30.68 -7.84
N PRO A 27 -8.08 30.70 -8.51
CA PRO A 27 -8.96 29.53 -8.53
C PRO A 27 -8.33 28.44 -9.41
N LEU A 28 -7.82 27.39 -8.77
CA LEU A 28 -7.44 26.16 -9.44
C LEU A 28 -8.69 25.46 -9.95
N SER A 29 -8.80 25.33 -11.27
CA SER A 29 -9.60 24.26 -11.89
C SER A 29 -8.86 22.92 -11.73
N SER A 30 -8.49 22.51 -10.50
CA SER A 30 -7.67 21.32 -10.25
C SER A 30 -8.54 20.13 -9.87
N THR A 31 -8.54 19.13 -10.73
CA THR A 31 -9.06 17.81 -10.36
C THR A 31 -7.97 17.11 -9.54
N ASP A 32 -8.17 17.02 -8.23
CA ASP A 32 -7.20 16.42 -7.31
C ASP A 32 -7.41 14.90 -7.13
N THR A 33 -8.42 14.33 -7.77
CA THR A 33 -8.77 12.90 -7.66
C THR A 33 -9.29 12.35 -8.98
N LEU A 34 -8.74 11.22 -9.42
CA LEU A 34 -9.17 10.49 -10.60
C LEU A 34 -9.72 9.12 -10.21
N ALA A 35 -10.98 8.86 -10.54
CA ALA A 35 -11.60 7.55 -10.40
C ALA A 35 -11.55 6.82 -11.75
N LEU A 36 -10.87 5.67 -11.79
CA LEU A 36 -10.74 4.83 -12.98
C LEU A 36 -11.44 3.50 -12.74
N ILE A 37 -12.19 3.04 -13.74
CA ILE A 37 -12.80 1.71 -13.75
C ILE A 37 -12.05 0.88 -14.78
N SER A 38 -11.57 -0.29 -14.37
CA SER A 38 -10.85 -1.25 -15.20
C SER A 38 -11.51 -2.63 -15.14
N LEU A 39 -11.17 -3.48 -16.11
CA LEU A 39 -11.62 -4.87 -16.17
C LEU A 39 -10.44 -5.79 -16.52
N GLN A 40 -10.36 -6.93 -15.84
CA GLN A 40 -9.43 -8.00 -16.15
C GLN A 40 -10.20 -9.29 -16.44
N MET A 41 -9.99 -9.88 -17.63
CA MET A 41 -10.49 -11.22 -17.98
C MET A 41 -9.53 -11.90 -18.95
N ALA A 42 -8.43 -12.40 -18.40
CA ALA A 42 -7.34 -13.02 -19.16
C ALA A 42 -7.76 -14.18 -20.08
N PRO A 43 -8.72 -15.07 -19.72
CA PRO A 43 -9.13 -16.18 -20.59
C PRO A 43 -9.69 -15.77 -21.97
N ILE A 44 -10.22 -14.54 -22.09
CA ILE A 44 -10.65 -13.99 -23.39
C ILE A 44 -9.82 -12.77 -23.80
N HIS A 45 -8.58 -12.70 -23.30
CA HIS A 45 -7.58 -11.69 -23.66
C HIS A 45 -7.91 -10.24 -23.26
N ILE A 46 -8.79 -10.02 -22.27
CA ILE A 46 -8.99 -8.69 -21.69
C ILE A 46 -7.96 -8.49 -20.57
N ARG A 47 -7.05 -7.53 -20.77
CA ARG A 47 -5.88 -7.24 -19.91
C ARG A 47 -5.81 -5.77 -19.47
N ALA A 48 -6.94 -5.06 -19.50
CA ALA A 48 -6.97 -3.61 -19.33
C ALA A 48 -6.50 -3.17 -17.93
N ASP A 49 -6.92 -3.88 -16.87
CA ASP A 49 -6.49 -3.60 -15.50
C ASP A 49 -4.99 -3.77 -15.29
N GLU A 50 -4.43 -4.84 -15.84
CA GLU A 50 -3.00 -5.11 -15.78
C GLU A 50 -2.19 -4.03 -16.50
N HIS A 51 -2.61 -3.65 -17.71
CA HIS A 51 -1.94 -2.60 -18.47
C HIS A 51 -2.04 -1.23 -17.80
N LEU A 52 -3.20 -0.91 -17.21
CA LEU A 52 -3.42 0.32 -16.46
C LEU A 52 -2.50 0.39 -15.24
N SER A 53 -2.52 -0.64 -14.40
CA SER A 53 -1.71 -0.70 -13.18
C SER A 53 -0.22 -0.62 -13.48
N HIS A 54 0.23 -1.34 -14.51
CA HIS A 54 1.62 -1.30 -14.97
C HIS A 54 2.03 0.10 -15.41
N THR A 55 1.25 0.71 -16.31
CA THR A 55 1.55 2.03 -16.87
C THR A 55 1.55 3.10 -15.78
N LEU A 56 0.54 3.10 -14.91
CA LEU A 56 0.44 4.04 -13.80
C LEU A 56 1.66 3.94 -12.87
N LEU A 57 1.97 2.74 -12.38
CA LEU A 57 3.08 2.55 -11.45
C LEU A 57 4.43 2.83 -12.09
N SER A 58 4.60 2.51 -13.37
CA SER A 58 5.82 2.83 -14.12
C SER A 58 6.00 4.35 -14.22
N SER A 59 4.96 5.09 -14.61
CA SER A 59 5.01 6.55 -14.68
C SER A 59 5.31 7.18 -13.32
N LEU A 60 4.64 6.71 -12.26
CA LEU A 60 4.88 7.19 -10.89
C LEU A 60 6.31 6.90 -10.42
N SER A 61 6.87 5.74 -10.77
CA SER A 61 8.23 5.35 -10.40
C SER A 61 9.34 6.16 -11.07
N THR A 62 9.01 7.02 -12.04
CA THR A 62 9.97 7.95 -12.69
C THR A 62 9.81 9.40 -12.23
N SER A 63 8.88 9.63 -11.31
CA SER A 63 8.50 10.94 -10.81
C SER A 63 9.09 11.18 -9.42
N SER A 64 8.92 12.37 -8.82
CA SER A 64 9.32 12.66 -7.43
C SER A 64 8.23 12.34 -6.40
N TRP A 65 7.19 11.59 -6.79
CA TRP A 65 5.99 11.39 -5.97
C TRP A 65 6.21 10.30 -4.93
N LYS A 66 5.68 10.52 -3.71
CA LYS A 66 5.51 9.44 -2.73
C LYS A 66 4.26 8.65 -3.11
N THR A 67 4.41 7.34 -3.28
CA THR A 67 3.32 6.46 -3.71
C THR A 67 2.76 5.70 -2.51
N PHE A 68 1.43 5.59 -2.43
CA PHE A 68 0.74 4.75 -1.45
C PHE A 68 -0.10 3.71 -2.19
N ILE A 69 0.08 2.44 -1.86
CA ILE A 69 -0.68 1.33 -2.46
C ILE A 69 -1.44 0.65 -1.32
N THR A 70 -2.74 0.44 -1.50
CA THR A 70 -3.55 -0.34 -0.56
C THR A 70 -4.15 -1.54 -1.27
N SER A 71 -4.12 -2.70 -0.62
CA SER A 71 -4.72 -3.92 -1.15
C SER A 71 -5.32 -4.78 -0.03
N PRO A 72 -6.49 -5.41 -0.23
CA PRO A 72 -7.06 -6.33 0.75
C PRO A 72 -6.22 -7.60 0.97
N TYR A 73 -5.27 -7.90 0.09
CA TYR A 73 -4.32 -9.00 0.22
C TYR A 73 -3.07 -8.74 -0.62
N PHE A 74 -1.95 -9.36 -0.25
CA PHE A 74 -0.72 -9.22 -1.04
C PHE A 74 -0.72 -10.20 -2.23
N ASN A 75 -0.95 -9.69 -3.44
CA ASN A 75 -0.91 -10.48 -4.68
C ASN A 75 -0.36 -9.67 -5.87
N LEU A 76 0.78 -9.03 -5.69
CA LEU A 76 1.40 -8.23 -6.74
C LEU A 76 2.01 -9.13 -7.83
N THR A 77 1.80 -8.78 -9.10
CA THR A 77 2.41 -9.46 -10.24
C THR A 77 3.94 -9.28 -10.24
N GLU A 78 4.67 -10.17 -10.92
CA GLU A 78 6.13 -10.02 -11.08
C GLU A 78 6.53 -8.68 -11.70
N SER A 79 5.72 -8.22 -12.65
CA SER A 79 5.94 -6.93 -13.32
C SER A 79 5.84 -5.76 -12.33
N ILE A 80 4.81 -5.71 -11.48
CA ILE A 80 4.68 -4.68 -10.45
C ILE A 80 5.80 -4.80 -9.41
N LYS A 81 6.13 -6.02 -8.96
CA LYS A 81 7.25 -6.23 -8.04
C LYS A 81 8.56 -5.72 -8.61
N SER A 82 8.81 -5.93 -9.91
CA SER A 82 10.00 -5.41 -10.58
C SER A 82 10.03 -3.88 -10.63
N ILE A 83 8.90 -3.22 -10.90
CA ILE A 83 8.82 -1.74 -10.86
C ILE A 83 9.19 -1.24 -9.46
N LEU A 84 8.62 -1.84 -8.42
CA LEU A 84 8.85 -1.42 -7.04
C LEU A 84 10.29 -1.67 -6.57
N LEU A 85 10.90 -2.78 -6.99
CA LEU A 85 12.20 -3.20 -6.50
C LEU A 85 13.38 -2.71 -7.33
N ASN A 86 13.18 -2.52 -8.64
CA ASN A 86 14.25 -2.29 -9.61
C ASN A 86 14.09 -0.97 -10.38
N SER A 87 13.26 -0.02 -9.92
CA SER A 87 13.15 1.29 -10.58
C SER A 87 14.51 2.01 -10.61
N PRO A 88 14.92 2.59 -11.77
CA PRO A 88 16.15 3.38 -11.86
C PRO A 88 16.08 4.69 -11.05
N HIS A 89 14.87 5.17 -10.75
CA HIS A 89 14.62 6.37 -9.95
C HIS A 89 13.71 6.01 -8.78
N PRO A 90 14.25 5.33 -7.74
CA PRO A 90 13.40 4.79 -6.70
C PRO A 90 12.72 5.90 -5.90
N THR A 91 11.39 5.82 -5.81
CA THR A 91 10.55 6.69 -4.98
C THR A 91 10.06 5.95 -3.75
N GLN A 92 9.87 6.66 -2.65
CA GLN A 92 9.25 6.07 -1.46
C GLN A 92 7.85 5.55 -1.79
N THR A 93 7.63 4.25 -1.54
CA THR A 93 6.36 3.57 -1.73
C THR A 93 5.95 2.86 -0.45
N ASP A 94 4.79 3.23 0.08
CA ASP A 94 4.21 2.59 1.26
C ASP A 94 3.05 1.70 0.82
N ILE A 95 3.13 0.40 1.14
CA ILE A 95 2.12 -0.60 0.79
C ILE A 95 1.37 -0.99 2.05
N LEU A 96 0.05 -0.80 2.06
CA LEU A 96 -0.84 -1.25 3.13
C LEU A 96 -1.58 -2.50 2.66
N VAL A 97 -1.39 -3.62 3.36
CA VAL A 97 -2.14 -4.85 3.13
C VAL A 97 -2.94 -5.25 4.35
N ALA A 98 -4.07 -5.94 4.16
CA ALA A 98 -4.81 -6.49 5.30
C ALA A 98 -4.02 -7.64 5.95
N ALA A 99 -4.04 -7.67 7.29
CA ALA A 99 -3.56 -8.83 8.04
C ALA A 99 -4.40 -10.08 7.72
N PRO A 100 -3.85 -11.29 7.86
CA PRO A 100 -4.58 -12.53 7.53
C PRO A 100 -5.94 -12.63 8.21
N GLU A 101 -6.03 -12.19 9.46
CA GLU A 101 -7.25 -12.23 10.26
C GLU A 101 -8.32 -11.22 9.81
N ALA A 102 -7.98 -10.25 8.98
CA ALA A 102 -8.95 -9.32 8.40
C ALA A 102 -9.51 -9.83 7.04
N ASN A 103 -9.05 -10.99 6.57
CA ASN A 103 -9.51 -11.60 5.34
C ASN A 103 -10.74 -12.49 5.59
N GLY A 104 -11.80 -12.35 4.77
CA GLY A 104 -13.04 -13.12 4.94
C GLY A 104 -12.89 -14.65 4.82
N PHE A 105 -11.79 -15.14 4.22
CA PHE A 105 -11.51 -16.58 4.17
C PHE A 105 -10.88 -17.12 5.46
N PHE A 106 -10.42 -16.27 6.36
CA PHE A 106 -9.67 -16.67 7.56
C PHE A 106 -10.48 -17.59 8.48
N PHE A 107 -11.76 -17.27 8.70
CA PHE A 107 -12.68 -18.10 9.50
C PHE A 107 -13.50 -19.08 8.65
N GLY A 108 -13.12 -19.30 7.39
CA GLY A 108 -13.78 -20.27 6.52
C GLY A 108 -13.59 -21.72 6.98
N LYS A 109 -14.38 -22.64 6.44
CA LYS A 109 -14.22 -24.09 6.68
C LYS A 109 -13.37 -24.74 5.59
N GLY A 110 -12.80 -25.90 5.91
CA GLY A 110 -12.01 -26.69 4.95
C GLY A 110 -10.72 -25.98 4.55
N LEU A 111 -10.52 -25.74 3.26
CA LEU A 111 -9.28 -25.20 2.72
C LEU A 111 -9.21 -23.65 2.68
N LEU A 112 -10.33 -22.96 2.90
CA LEU A 112 -10.38 -21.49 2.82
C LEU A 112 -9.39 -20.77 3.77
N PRO A 113 -9.18 -21.22 5.02
CA PRO A 113 -8.22 -20.57 5.94
C PRO A 113 -6.76 -20.61 5.48
N TYR A 114 -6.41 -21.44 4.49
CA TYR A 114 -5.06 -21.48 3.93
C TYR A 114 -4.82 -20.37 2.89
N ILE A 115 -5.88 -19.78 2.33
CA ILE A 115 -5.75 -18.69 1.33
C ILE A 115 -5.06 -17.46 1.95
N PRO A 116 -5.47 -16.93 3.12
CA PRO A 116 -4.76 -15.84 3.77
C PRO A 116 -3.29 -16.18 4.07
N GLN A 117 -3.02 -17.42 4.50
CA GLN A 117 -1.65 -17.87 4.77
C GLN A 117 -0.79 -17.88 3.50
N ALA A 118 -1.35 -18.26 2.35
CA ALA A 118 -0.65 -18.20 1.07
C ALA A 118 -0.24 -16.76 0.73
N TYR A 119 -1.13 -15.77 0.92
CA TYR A 119 -0.78 -14.36 0.73
C TYR A 119 0.31 -13.89 1.70
N THR A 120 0.30 -14.36 2.96
CA THR A 120 1.39 -14.08 3.91
C THR A 120 2.72 -14.63 3.39
N GLN A 121 2.74 -15.82 2.77
CA GLN A 121 3.98 -16.36 2.20
C GLN A 121 4.47 -15.52 1.02
N LEU A 122 3.58 -15.09 0.12
CA LEU A 122 3.93 -14.19 -0.98
C LEU A 122 4.53 -12.87 -0.47
N LEU A 123 3.94 -12.29 0.58
CA LEU A 123 4.46 -11.08 1.23
C LEU A 123 5.85 -11.32 1.83
N LYS A 124 6.06 -12.42 2.57
CA LYS A 124 7.36 -12.78 3.15
C LYS A 124 8.44 -12.94 2.09
N SER A 125 8.11 -13.60 0.97
CA SER A 125 9.02 -13.76 -0.16
C SER A 125 9.40 -12.39 -0.76
N PHE A 126 8.43 -11.49 -0.94
CA PHE A 126 8.68 -10.14 -1.43
C PHE A 126 9.59 -9.34 -0.48
N LEU A 127 9.30 -9.32 0.82
CA LEU A 127 10.13 -8.62 1.81
C LEU A 127 11.55 -9.17 1.86
N THR A 128 11.70 -10.49 1.79
CA THR A 128 13.02 -11.15 1.75
C THR A 128 13.81 -10.70 0.53
N LEU A 129 13.18 -10.60 -0.64
CA LEU A 129 13.83 -10.08 -1.85
C LEU A 129 14.22 -8.61 -1.70
N SER A 130 13.32 -7.77 -1.18
CA SER A 130 13.57 -6.35 -0.90
C SER A 130 14.78 -6.16 0.02
N SER A 131 14.85 -6.94 1.12
CA SER A 131 15.97 -6.90 2.06
C SER A 131 17.28 -7.37 1.43
N LYS A 132 17.26 -8.44 0.62
CA LYS A 132 18.46 -8.92 -0.10
C LYS A 132 19.02 -7.88 -1.07
N GLN A 133 18.15 -7.11 -1.71
CA GLN A 133 18.52 -6.01 -2.61
C GLN A 133 18.84 -4.71 -1.87
N LYS A 134 18.76 -4.69 -0.52
CA LYS A 134 18.93 -3.48 0.30
C LYS A 134 18.02 -2.33 -0.14
N ASN A 135 16.81 -2.67 -0.62
CA ASN A 135 15.84 -1.68 -1.04
C ASN A 135 15.17 -1.06 0.20
N ASN A 136 15.41 0.23 0.40
CA ASN A 136 14.88 1.02 1.52
C ASN A 136 13.70 1.91 1.09
N ASN A 137 13.27 1.83 -0.17
CA ASN A 137 12.25 2.70 -0.75
C ASN A 137 10.86 2.08 -0.68
N VAL A 138 10.74 0.82 -0.25
CA VAL A 138 9.45 0.14 -0.08
C VAL A 138 9.24 -0.21 1.38
N THR A 139 8.16 0.30 1.95
CA THR A 139 7.70 -0.09 3.29
C THR A 139 6.38 -0.82 3.17
N VAL A 140 6.22 -1.96 3.84
CA VAL A 140 4.94 -2.68 3.89
C VAL A 140 4.38 -2.63 5.30
N PHE A 141 3.09 -2.32 5.39
CA PHE A 141 2.31 -2.27 6.61
C PHE A 141 1.19 -3.31 6.54
N GLU A 142 0.95 -4.01 7.66
CA GLU A 142 -0.21 -4.88 7.81
C GLU A 142 -1.28 -4.17 8.64
N TRP A 143 -2.49 -4.07 8.09
CA TRP A 143 -3.64 -3.49 8.76
C TRP A 143 -4.42 -4.55 9.52
N LYS A 144 -4.67 -4.31 10.81
CA LYS A 144 -5.50 -5.16 11.66
C LYS A 144 -6.41 -4.31 12.53
N LYS A 145 -7.69 -4.66 12.58
CA LYS A 145 -8.67 -4.07 13.50
C LYS A 145 -9.35 -5.17 14.30
N LYS A 146 -9.31 -5.05 15.63
CA LYS A 146 -9.97 -5.99 16.54
C LYS A 146 -11.49 -5.98 16.28
N GLY A 147 -12.09 -7.16 16.12
CA GLY A 147 -13.53 -7.32 15.91
C GLY A 147 -14.02 -7.02 14.49
N TRP A 148 -13.13 -6.97 13.50
CA TRP A 148 -13.50 -7.04 12.08
C TRP A 148 -13.24 -8.47 11.58
N THR A 149 -14.26 -9.04 10.92
CA THR A 149 -14.47 -10.45 10.53
C THR A 149 -14.91 -11.39 11.65
#